data_AF-A0A7X3XGX9-F1
#
_entry.id   AF-A0A7X3XGX9-F1
#
_cell.length_a   1.000
_cell.length_b   1.000
_cell.length_c   1.000
_cell.angle_alpha   90.00
_cell.angle_beta   90.00
_cell.angle_gamma   90.00
#
_symmetry.space_group_name_H-M   'P 1'
#
loop_
_entity.id
_entity.type
_entity.pdbx_description
1 polymer ?
#
loop_
_entity_poly.entity_id
_entity_poly.type
_entity_poly.pdbx_seq_one_letter_code
_entity_poly.pdbx_strand_id
1 'polypeptide(L)' 'MGHSTPRLQRVSLEFILEPGPLLEPIEKALTQHGTPLRWAITTCTALPEGQRWIRLEAMVLHCAA' A
#
# COMPACT_ATOMS: atom_id res chain seq x y z
N MET A 1 -5.55 20.99 23.37
CA MET A 1 -6.04 20.14 22.28
C MET A 1 -5.08 20.34 21.12
N GLY A 2 -4.02 19.52 21.04
CA GLY A 2 -3.06 19.62 19.94
C GLY A 2 -3.75 19.17 18.67
N HIS A 3 -3.93 20.07 17.71
CA HIS A 3 -4.42 19.66 16.39
C HIS A 3 -3.29 18.86 15.73
N SER A 4 -3.45 17.55 15.68
CA SER A 4 -2.57 16.72 14.89
C SER A 4 -2.74 17.08 13.42
N THR A 5 -1.74 17.76 12.88
CA THR A 5 -1.77 18.19 11.48
C THR A 5 -1.66 16.95 10.59
N PRO A 6 -2.63 16.70 9.69
CA PRO A 6 -2.52 15.61 8.74
C PRO A 6 -1.27 15.79 7.88
N ARG A 7 -0.49 14.71 7.72
CA ARG A 7 0.75 14.71 6.95
C ARG A 7 0.63 13.78 5.75
N LEU A 8 1.03 14.27 4.58
CA LEU A 8 1.23 13.42 3.40
C LEU A 8 2.55 12.65 3.53
N GLN A 9 2.48 11.35 3.31
CA GLN A 9 3.63 10.46 3.34
C GLN A 9 3.68 9.62 2.07
N ARG A 10 4.85 9.63 1.41
CA ARG A 10 5.15 8.68 0.34
C ARG A 10 5.53 7.33 0.95
N VAL A 11 4.94 6.26 0.45
CA VAL A 11 5.21 4.88 0.88
C VAL A 11 5.62 4.06 -0.34
N SER A 12 6.67 3.26 -0.21
CA SER A 12 7.05 2.23 -1.19
C SER A 12 6.98 0.88 -0.49
N LEU A 13 6.19 -0.04 -1.03
CA LEU A 13 6.03 -1.40 -0.47
C LEU A 13 6.41 -2.45 -1.51
N GLU A 14 6.89 -3.58 -1.00
CA GLU A 14 7.14 -4.78 -1.77
C GLU A 14 6.57 -5.97 -1.01
N PHE A 15 5.77 -6.80 -1.68
CA PHE A 15 5.22 -8.01 -1.07
C PHE A 15 4.77 -9.01 -2.13
N ILE A 16 4.63 -10.26 -1.67
CA ILE A 16 4.03 -11.34 -2.44
C ILE A 16 2.52 -11.32 -2.20
N LEU A 17 1.79 -11.39 -3.29
CA LEU A 17 0.35 -11.55 -3.34
C LEU A 17 0.02 -12.99 -3.67
N GLU A 18 -0.85 -13.56 -2.85
CA GLU A 18 -1.48 -14.84 -3.14
C GLU A 18 -2.36 -14.75 -4.41
N PRO A 19 -2.69 -15.90 -5.02
CA PRO A 19 -3.65 -15.95 -6.12
C PRO A 19 -4.99 -15.35 -5.69
N GLY A 20 -5.57 -14.48 -6.53
CA GLY A 20 -6.85 -13.83 -6.27
C GLY A 20 -6.90 -12.32 -6.53
N PRO A 21 -7.94 -11.63 -6.04
CA PRO A 21 -8.10 -10.19 -6.18
C PRO A 21 -6.96 -9.40 -5.55
N LEU A 22 -6.56 -8.32 -6.20
CA LEU A 22 -5.41 -7.50 -5.78
C LEU A 22 -5.75 -6.42 -4.76
N LEU A 23 -6.98 -5.91 -4.81
CA LEU A 23 -7.34 -4.66 -4.15
C LEU A 23 -7.26 -4.75 -2.62
N GLU A 24 -7.96 -5.72 -2.03
CA GLU A 24 -8.03 -5.90 -0.58
C GLU A 24 -6.64 -6.07 0.09
N PRO A 25 -5.73 -6.95 -0.37
CA PRO A 25 -4.41 -7.07 0.24
C PRO A 25 -3.56 -5.80 0.09
N ILE A 26 -3.68 -5.08 -1.03
CA ILE A 26 -2.97 -3.80 -1.23
C ILE A 26 -3.50 -2.73 -0.28
N GLU A 27 -4.82 -2.56 -0.19
CA GLU A 27 -5.45 -1.57 0.70
C GLU A 27 -5.15 -1.87 2.17
N LYS A 28 -5.18 -3.16 2.56
CA LYS A 28 -4.82 -3.60 3.90
C LYS A 28 -3.36 -3.26 4.23
N ALA A 29 -2.43 -3.52 3.31
CA ALA A 29 -1.02 -3.17 3.50
C ALA A 29 -0.83 -1.65 3.61
N LEU A 30 -1.48 -0.85 2.77
CA LEU A 30 -1.37 0.62 2.81
C LEU A 30 -2.01 1.24 4.05
N THR A 31 -3.11 0.69 4.54
CA THR A 31 -3.83 1.18 5.73
C THR A 31 -2.97 1.08 7.00
N GLN A 32 -1.97 0.20 7.03
CA GLN A 32 -0.99 0.12 8.13
C GLN A 32 -0.12 1.38 8.22
N HIS A 33 -0.01 2.18 7.16
CA HIS A 33 0.78 3.41 7.12
C HIS A 33 -0.08 4.69 7.23
N GLY A 34 -1.37 4.60 6.91
CA GLY A 34 -2.32 5.71 6.92
C GLY A 34 -3.43 5.50 5.89
N THR A 35 -4.27 6.52 5.67
CA THR A 35 -5.33 6.42 4.66
C THR A 35 -4.73 6.59 3.25
N PRO A 36 -4.81 5.57 2.37
CA PRO A 36 -4.28 5.70 1.01
C PRO A 36 -5.10 6.72 0.21
N LEU A 37 -4.40 7.65 -0.46
CA LEU A 37 -5.03 8.64 -1.36
C LEU A 37 -4.89 8.24 -2.82
N ARG A 38 -3.71 7.74 -3.19
CA ARG A 38 -3.39 7.20 -4.52
C ARG A 38 -2.27 6.20 -4.40
N TRP A 39 -2.26 5.21 -5.27
CA TRP A 39 -1.19 4.24 -5.36
C TRP A 39 -1.10 3.67 -6.79
N ALA A 40 0.06 3.11 -7.11
CA ALA A 40 0.30 2.42 -8.37
C ALA A 40 1.25 1.25 -8.16
N ILE A 41 1.00 0.14 -8.85
CA ILE A 41 1.95 -0.96 -8.97
C ILE A 41 3.02 -0.52 -9.96
N THR A 42 4.27 -0.45 -9.51
CA THR A 42 5.41 -0.05 -10.34
C THR A 42 6.20 -1.26 -10.85
N THR A 43 6.02 -2.44 -10.26
CA THR A 43 6.56 -3.69 -10.77
C THR A 43 5.65 -4.85 -10.39
N CYS A 44 5.48 -5.80 -11.29
CA CYS A 44 4.71 -7.02 -11.06
C CYS A 44 5.41 -8.20 -11.76
N THR A 45 5.80 -9.20 -10.97
CA THR A 45 6.46 -10.41 -11.45
C THR A 45 5.63 -11.61 -11.07
N ALA A 46 5.25 -12.42 -12.05
CA ALA A 46 4.58 -13.69 -11.80
C ALA A 46 5.54 -14.67 -11.12
N LEU A 47 5.04 -15.36 -10.09
CA LEU A 47 5.70 -16.44 -9.38
C LEU A 47 4.96 -17.76 -9.65
N PRO A 48 5.53 -18.93 -9.28
CA PRO A 48 4.82 -20.20 -9.32
C PRO A 48 3.47 -20.16 -8.57
N GLU A 49 2.61 -21.12 -8.84
CA GLU A 49 1.31 -21.29 -8.15
C GLU A 49 0.34 -20.10 -8.32
N GLY A 50 0.61 -19.17 -9.24
CA GLY A 50 -0.23 -18.00 -9.51
C GLY A 50 0.02 -16.82 -8.56
N GLN A 51 1.04 -16.93 -7.71
CA GLN A 51 1.50 -15.83 -6.86
C GLN A 51 2.12 -14.71 -7.69
N ARG A 52 2.16 -13.50 -7.11
CA ARG A 52 2.77 -12.33 -7.75
C ARG A 52 3.62 -11.58 -6.74
N TRP A 53 4.88 -11.36 -7.05
CA TRP A 53 5.68 -10.38 -6.32
C TRP A 53 5.42 -9.01 -6.93
N ILE A 54 5.03 -8.03 -6.11
CA ILE A 54 4.77 -6.67 -6.58
C ILE A 54 5.60 -5.65 -5.82
N ARG A 55 5.91 -4.56 -6.51
CA ARG A 55 6.34 -3.29 -5.91
C ARG A 55 5.26 -2.25 -6.16
N LEU A 56 4.98 -1.45 -5.14
CA LEU A 56 3.97 -0.41 -5.20
C LEU A 56 4.50 0.90 -4.60
N GLU A 57 4.06 2.02 -5.17
CA GLU A 57 4.27 3.35 -4.61
C GLU A 57 2.94 4.02 -4.32
N ALA A 58 2.84 4.66 -3.16
CA ALA A 58 1.62 5.28 -2.68
C ALA A 58 1.87 6.64 -2.02
N MET A 59 0.83 7.46 -2.02
CA MET A 59 0.70 8.61 -1.14
C MET A 59 -0.38 8.30 -0.10
N VAL A 60 -0.02 8.35 1.17
CA VAL A 60 -0.94 8.13 2.30
C VAL A 60 -1.09 9.40 3.12
N LEU A 61 -2.27 9.59 3.69
CA LEU A 61 -2.55 10.60 4.69
C LEU A 61 -2.37 9.99 6.08
N HIS A 62 -1.41 10.51 6.84
CA HIS A 62 -1.15 10.11 8.21
C HIS A 62 -1.68 11.19 9.16
N CYS A 63 -2.66 10.86 9.99
CA CYS A 63 -3.05 11.69 11.12
C CYS A 63 -2.39 11.10 12.36
N ALA A 64 -1.45 11.82 12.97
CA ALA A 64 -1.00 11.46 14.31
C ALA A 64 -2.21 11.54 15.26
N ALA A 65 -2.44 10.53 16.11
CA ALA A 65 -3.44 10.63 17.17
C ALA A 65 -2.87 11.40 18.36
#